data_AF-A0A7W3WKD5-F1
#
_entry.id   AF-A0A7W3WKD5-F1
#
_cell.length_a   1.000
_cell.length_b   1.000
_cell.length_c   1.000
_cell.angle_alpha   90.00
_cell.angle_beta   90.00
_cell.angle_gamma   90.00
#
_symmetry.space_group_name_H-M   'P 1'
#
loop_
_entity.id
_entity.type
_entity.pdbx_description
1 polymer ?
#
loop_
_entity_poly.entity_id
_entity_poly.type
_entity_poly.pdbx_seq_one_letter_code
_entity_poly.pdbx_strand_id
1 'polypeptide(L)'
;MLPFRAGAHPAMEGALKLMDFSDAPPLVYLESLGYGQLVDDPALVARYRLSYDLLGAAALSPKASLALITSLAEEYAHEDDA
;
A
#
# COMPACT_ATOMS: atom_id res chain seq x y z
N MET A 1 -7.82 2.39 -0.30
CA MET A 1 -7.07 2.89 -1.47
C MET A 1 -6.70 4.35 -1.25
N LEU A 2 -5.58 4.82 -1.81
CA LEU A 2 -5.28 6.25 -1.87
C LEU A 2 -5.90 6.84 -3.15
N PRO A 3 -6.60 7.98 -3.08
CA PRO A 3 -7.10 8.65 -4.28
C PRO A 3 -5.93 9.29 -5.04
N PHE A 4 -5.99 9.38 -6.37
CA PHE A 4 -4.91 9.95 -7.19
C PHE A 4 -4.46 11.35 -6.75
N ARG A 5 -5.40 12.17 -6.25
CA ARG A 5 -5.10 13.51 -5.70
C ARG A 5 -4.21 13.50 -4.45
N ALA A 6 -3.98 12.36 -3.82
CA ALA A 6 -3.07 12.22 -2.67
C ALA A 6 -1.61 12.48 -3.08
N GLY A 7 -1.27 12.36 -4.37
CA GLY A 7 0.06 12.66 -4.89
C GLY A 7 1.12 11.65 -4.46
N ALA A 8 2.39 12.10 -4.45
CA ALA A 8 3.52 11.24 -4.13
C ALA A 8 3.48 10.72 -2.69
N HIS A 9 3.66 9.41 -2.50
CA HIS A 9 3.65 8.77 -1.19
C HIS A 9 4.68 7.64 -1.07
N PRO A 10 5.12 7.28 0.16
CA PRO A 10 6.23 6.33 0.36
C PRO A 10 6.04 4.96 -0.33
N ALA A 11 4.80 4.49 -0.46
CA ALA A 11 4.49 3.22 -1.15
C ALA A 11 4.75 3.24 -2.67
N MET A 12 5.12 4.38 -3.27
CA MET A 12 5.44 4.46 -4.69
C MET A 12 6.84 3.97 -5.03
N GLU A 13 7.74 3.87 -4.04
CA GLU A 13 9.15 3.49 -4.28
C GLU A 13 9.36 1.98 -4.40
N GLY A 14 8.34 1.18 -4.09
CA GLY A 14 8.40 -0.28 -4.14
C GLY A 14 7.34 -0.92 -3.26
N ALA A 15 7.30 -2.26 -3.26
CA ALA A 15 6.39 -2.98 -2.38
C ALA A 15 7.05 -3.24 -1.03
N LEU A 16 6.23 -3.22 0.03
CA LEU A 16 6.63 -3.67 1.35
C LEU A 16 5.74 -4.83 1.80
N LYS A 17 6.32 -5.77 2.55
CA LYS A 17 5.59 -6.84 3.21
C LYS A 17 5.99 -6.88 4.67
N LEU A 18 5.02 -6.58 5.55
CA LEU A 18 5.15 -6.75 6.99
C LEU A 18 4.93 -8.22 7.33
N MET A 19 5.81 -8.80 8.15
CA MET A 19 5.77 -10.20 8.51
C MET A 19 5.81 -10.33 10.04
N ASP A 20 4.66 -10.66 10.62
CA ASP A 20 4.51 -10.94 12.05
C ASP A 20 4.56 -12.45 12.29
N PHE A 21 5.29 -12.89 13.31
CA PHE A 21 5.48 -14.30 13.65
C PHE A 21 5.12 -14.57 15.11
N SER A 22 4.68 -15.79 15.42
CA SER A 22 4.33 -16.20 16.78
C SER A 22 5.54 -16.56 17.64
N ASP A 23 6.63 -16.99 17.01
CA ASP A 23 7.82 -17.60 17.60
C ASP A 23 9.13 -16.92 17.16
N ALA A 24 9.03 -15.79 16.45
CA ALA A 24 10.16 -15.01 15.98
C ALA A 24 9.87 -13.50 16.01
N PRO A 25 10.90 -12.63 16.03
CA PRO A 25 10.72 -11.19 15.87
C PRO A 25 10.08 -10.83 14.51
N PRO A 26 9.32 -9.72 14.43
CA PRO A 26 8.74 -9.26 13.17
C PRO A 26 9.83 -8.84 12.19
N LEU A 27 9.57 -9.06 10.90
CA LEU A 27 10.47 -8.70 9.80
C LEU A 27 9.73 -7.85 8.76
N VAL A 28 10.51 -7.17 7.93
CA VAL A 28 9.99 -6.49 6.73
C VAL A 28 10.74 -6.99 5.51
N TYR A 29 10.00 -7.33 4.45
CA TYR A 29 10.55 -7.55 3.13
C TYR A 29 10.26 -6.34 2.24
N LEU A 30 11.30 -5.78 1.64
CA LEU A 30 11.22 -4.68 0.68
C LEU A 30 11.52 -5.25 -0.71
N GLU A 31 10.66 -4.94 -1.67
CA GLU A 31 10.79 -5.40 -3.05
C GLU A 31 10.87 -4.22 -4.01
N SER A 32 11.87 -4.28 -4.88
CA SER A 32 12.07 -3.38 -6.01
C SER A 32 12.45 -4.19 -7.26
N LEU A 33 12.56 -3.55 -8.41
CA LEU A 33 12.82 -4.22 -9.67
C LEU A 33 14.19 -4.91 -9.65
N GLY A 34 14.18 -6.24 -9.61
CA GLY A 34 15.40 -7.06 -9.56
C GLY A 34 16.10 -7.09 -8.19
N TYR A 35 15.48 -6.57 -7.13
CA TYR A 35 16.06 -6.54 -5.79
C TYR A 35 15.02 -6.84 -4.71
N GLY A 36 15.42 -7.68 -3.75
CA GLY A 36 14.65 -7.96 -2.55
C GLY A 36 15.55 -7.82 -1.32
N GLN A 37 15.05 -7.17 -0.28
CA GLN A 37 15.76 -7.02 0.99
C GLN A 37 14.90 -7.49 2.15
N LEU A 38 15.46 -8.38 2.96
CA LEU A 38 14.92 -8.70 4.27
C LEU A 38 15.52 -7.74 5.31
N VAL A 39 14.68 -7.12 6.11
CA VAL A 39 15.03 -6.16 7.17
C VAL A 39 14.64 -6.76 8.51
N ASP A 40 15.63 -6.92 9.38
CA ASP A 40 15.51 -7.50 10.73
C ASP A 40 15.92 -6.51 11.85
N ASP A 41 16.50 -5.36 11.51
CA ASP A 41 16.75 -4.28 12.48
C ASP A 41 15.42 -3.77 13.07
N PRO A 42 15.20 -3.90 14.39
CA PRO A 42 13.94 -3.51 15.03
C PRO A 42 13.55 -2.04 14.81
N ALA A 43 14.52 -1.12 14.73
CA ALA A 43 14.25 0.29 14.51
C ALA A 43 13.75 0.54 13.07
N LEU A 44 14.34 -0.15 12.09
CA LEU A 44 13.88 -0.09 10.71
C LEU A 44 12.53 -0.76 10.53
N VAL A 45 12.31 -1.93 11.14
CA VAL A 45 11.01 -2.62 11.14
C VAL A 45 9.91 -1.73 11.68
N ALA A 46 10.13 -1.08 12.84
CA ALA A 46 9.17 -0.16 13.43
C ALA A 46 8.88 1.05 12.53
N ARG A 47 9.91 1.60 11.87
CA ARG A 47 9.77 2.72 10.93
C ARG A 47 8.93 2.34 9.71
N TYR A 48 9.17 1.19 9.10
CA TYR A 48 8.38 0.74 7.96
C TYR A 48 6.94 0.41 8.34
N ARG A 49 6.71 -0.16 9.53
CA ARG A 49 5.37 -0.35 10.08
C ARG A 49 4.62 0.97 10.22
N LEU A 50 5.26 2.00 10.79
CA LEU A 50 4.67 3.33 10.90
C LEU A 50 4.29 3.92 9.54
N SER A 51 5.18 3.82 8.54
CA SER A 51 4.88 4.27 7.17
C SER A 51 3.67 3.54 6.58
N TYR A 52 3.55 2.23 6.80
CA TYR A 52 2.40 1.44 6.37
C TYR A 52 1.11 1.88 7.06
N ASP A 53 1.16 2.08 8.37
CA ASP A 53 -0.01 2.50 9.16
C ASP A 53 -0.49 3.90 8.73
N LEU A 54 0.43 4.83 8.46
CA LEU A 54 0.11 6.16 7.93
C LEU A 54 -0.51 6.11 6.54
N LEU A 55 -0.05 5.21 5.66
CA LEU A 55 -0.68 4.99 4.35
C LEU A 55 -2.11 4.46 4.51
N GLY A 56 -2.34 3.54 5.46
CA GLY A 56 -3.65 3.05 5.82
C GLY A 56 -4.58 4.16 6.35
N ALA A 57 -4.05 5.03 7.21
CA ALA A 57 -4.80 6.16 7.78
C ALA A 57 -5.17 7.22 6.73
N ALA A 58 -4.30 7.43 5.73
CA ALA A 58 -4.56 8.36 4.62
C ALA A 58 -5.49 7.77 3.54
N ALA A 59 -5.71 6.45 3.54
CA ALA A 59 -6.57 5.80 2.57
C ALA A 59 -8.05 6.19 2.76
N LEU A 60 -8.80 6.16 1.66
CA LEU A 60 -10.25 6.25 1.70
C LEU A 60 -10.84 5.14 2.56
N SER A 61 -11.97 5.45 3.22
CA SER A 61 -12.77 4.43 3.90
C SER A 61 -13.19 3.33 2.91
N PRO A 62 -13.55 2.12 3.39
CA PRO A 62 -14.00 1.04 2.51
C PRO A 62 -15.18 1.44 1.62
N LYS A 63 -16.17 2.15 2.17
CA LYS A 63 -17.35 2.63 1.43
C LYS A 63 -16.96 3.65 0.35
N ALA A 64 -16.07 4.58 0.66
CA ALA A 64 -15.60 5.58 -0.30
C ALA A 64 -14.70 4.96 -1.38
N SER A 65 -13.87 3.99 -1.01
CA SER A 65 -13.06 3.21 -1.96
C SER A 65 -13.96 2.46 -2.93
N LEU A 66 -15.01 1.78 -2.43
CA LEU A 66 -15.96 1.06 -3.28
C LEU A 66 -16.69 2.00 -4.25
N ALA A 67 -17.22 3.12 -3.76
CA ALA A 67 -17.90 4.10 -4.60
C ALA A 67 -17.00 4.62 -5.74
N LEU A 68 -15.72 4.90 -5.44
CA LEU A 68 -14.75 5.33 -6.43
C LEU A 68 -14.44 4.24 -7.48
N ILE A 69 -14.25 2.99 -7.05
CA ILE A 69 -13.98 1.88 -7.98
C ILE A 69 -15.18 1.66 -8.89
N THR A 70 -16.39 1.63 -8.34
CA THR A 70 -17.61 1.44 -9.11
C THR A 70 -17.81 2.56 -10.13
N SER A 71 -17.65 3.82 -9.73
CA SER A 71 -17.83 4.95 -10.66
C SER A 71 -16.83 4.91 -11.82
N LEU A 72 -15.57 4.56 -11.54
CA LEU A 72 -14.54 4.43 -12.59
C LEU A 72 -14.85 3.24 -13.52
N ALA A 73 -15.26 2.10 -12.97
CA ALA A 73 -15.62 0.94 -13.78
C ALA A 73 -16.82 1.21 -14.70
N GLU A 74 -17.82 1.96 -14.22
CA GLU A 74 -18.94 2.42 -15.04
C GLU A 74 -18.49 3.37 -16.15
N GLU A 75 -17.65 4.36 -15.85
CA GLU A 75 -17.09 5.30 -16.84
C GLU A 75 -16.34 4.57 -17.96
N TYR A 76 -15.44 3.64 -17.62
CA TYR A 76 -14.72 2.82 -18.60
C TYR A 76 -15.65 1.99 -19.50
N ALA A 77 -16.69 1.37 -18.93
CA ALA A 77 -17.63 0.56 -19.72
C ALA A 77 -18.43 1.40 -20.74
N HIS A 78 -18.69 2.68 -20.44
CA HIS A 78 -19.38 3.58 -21.36
C HIS A 78 -18.45 4.14 -22.45
N GLU A 79 -17.14 4.20 -22.23
CA GLU A 79 -16.17 4.61 -23.26
C GLU A 79 -15.95 3.53 -24.33
N ASP A 80 -16.06 2.24 -23.97
CA ASP A 80 -15.93 1.12 -24.92
C ASP A 80 -17.15 0.96 -25.86
N ASP A 81 -18.29 1.59 -25.51
CA ASP A 81 -19.54 1.58 -26.29
C ASP A 81 -19.66 2.77 -27.27
N ALA A 82 -18.66 3.67 -27.32
CA ALA A 82 -18.64 4.90 -28.13
C ALA A 82 -17.64 4.84 -29.31
#